data_AF-A0A4Y7QG07-F1
#
_entry.id   AF-A0A4Y7QG07-F1
#
_cell.length_a   1.000
_cell.length_b   1.000
_cell.length_c   1.000
_cell.angle_alpha   90.00
_cell.angle_beta   90.00
_cell.angle_gamma   90.00
#
_symmetry.space_group_name_H-M   'P 1'
#
loop_
_entity.id
_entity.type
_entity.pdbx_description
1 polymer ?
#
loop_
_entity_poly.entity_id
_entity_poly.type
_entity_poly.pdbx_seq_one_letter_code
_entity_poly.pdbx_strand_id
1 'polypeptide(L)'
;MSVKKSGPIRLIATRNCALRGLYGGPLSNEMSSVIRVTGRQILLPSSIWCHHASSPRNDSDLGANEDVGQMTNILVALQVIGGQVALPLFVGTVLISRKLRVKTCPTLINFCITWIIYSVIYCLTIYDRQRDVLNSRRVLCTTQAIMVHGVVPMVATSYVFLVLHIWNALGLPGSTWSGTHRRATAMTMIAMPYIVFLLFSVASVVVVVNSPDTLSQSNSYFCTLVYKPLMQSVPAVAAILVLVALTIEVGIFAKIFSRMRDQNGKIDRSAFSMVIRIGVFSVFAIVAMVTCMAFVVGSEHPLLYIVQASLPLVVFLVFATRRDLILTWCFRRKDSSDSDDKE
;
A
#
# COMPACT_ATOMS: atom_id res chain seq x y z
N MET A 1 28.34 45.79 -2.87
CA MET A 1 27.92 44.38 -2.64
C MET A 1 28.83 43.49 -3.44
N SER A 2 29.75 42.78 -2.77
CA SER A 2 30.82 42.01 -3.41
C SER A 2 30.44 40.53 -3.48
N VAL A 3 30.39 39.99 -4.70
CA VAL A 3 29.98 38.60 -5.00
C VAL A 3 31.19 37.68 -4.87
N LYS A 4 31.16 36.79 -3.88
CA LYS A 4 32.23 35.82 -3.58
C LYS A 4 32.05 34.57 -4.46
N LYS A 5 33.00 34.32 -5.38
CA LYS A 5 33.08 33.11 -6.21
C LYS A 5 33.51 31.91 -5.36
N SER A 6 32.70 30.85 -5.33
CA SER A 6 33.04 29.55 -4.76
C SER A 6 33.75 28.69 -5.81
N GLY A 7 34.91 28.13 -5.45
CA GLY A 7 35.72 27.25 -6.29
C GLY A 7 35.24 25.79 -6.34
N PRO A 8 35.86 24.95 -7.19
CA PRO A 8 35.39 23.60 -7.49
C PRO A 8 35.83 22.57 -6.44
N ILE A 9 34.90 21.67 -6.10
CA ILE A 9 35.10 20.52 -5.21
C ILE A 9 35.68 19.36 -6.04
N ARG A 10 36.87 18.87 -5.67
CA ARG A 10 37.46 17.64 -6.22
C ARG A 10 36.97 16.44 -5.39
N LEU A 11 36.31 15.48 -6.05
CA LEU A 11 35.99 14.15 -5.52
C LEU A 11 37.21 13.24 -5.70
N ILE A 12 37.73 12.72 -4.58
CA ILE A 12 38.74 11.64 -4.56
C ILE A 12 37.98 10.32 -4.38
N ALA A 13 38.04 9.47 -5.39
CA ALA A 13 37.56 8.09 -5.34
C ALA A 13 38.73 7.17 -4.99
N THR A 14 38.65 6.47 -3.86
CA THR A 14 39.54 5.36 -3.55
C THR A 14 38.78 4.04 -3.67
N ARG A 15 39.09 3.32 -4.75
CA ARG A 15 38.90 1.87 -4.88
C ARG A 15 39.79 1.17 -3.86
N ASN A 16 39.28 0.11 -3.23
CA ASN A 16 40.12 -1.02 -2.87
C ASN A 16 39.34 -2.32 -3.08
N CYS A 17 39.80 -3.06 -4.08
CA CYS A 17 39.50 -4.46 -4.36
C CYS A 17 40.67 -5.25 -3.77
N ALA A 18 40.41 -6.19 -2.88
CA ALA A 18 41.39 -7.21 -2.51
C ALA A 18 40.67 -8.56 -2.46
N LEU A 19 41.02 -9.38 -3.46
CA LEU A 19 40.70 -10.79 -3.65
C LEU A 19 41.85 -11.62 -3.06
N ARG A 20 41.54 -12.52 -2.12
CA ARG A 20 42.27 -13.73 -1.69
C ARG A 20 41.28 -14.52 -0.84
N GLY A 21 41.08 -15.82 -0.93
CA GLY A 21 41.76 -16.92 -1.60
C GLY A 21 41.24 -18.20 -0.90
N LEU A 22 40.96 -19.24 -1.68
CA LEU A 22 40.38 -20.52 -1.29
C LEU A 22 41.24 -21.34 -0.29
N TYR A 23 40.56 -22.08 0.59
CA TYR A 23 40.76 -23.49 1.04
C TYR A 23 40.60 -23.72 2.55
N GLY A 24 39.68 -24.63 2.90
CA GLY A 24 39.94 -25.74 3.83
C GLY A 24 39.70 -25.57 5.34
N GLY A 25 38.58 -26.13 5.81
CA GLY A 25 38.53 -26.91 7.06
C GLY A 25 38.08 -26.19 8.35
N PRO A 26 37.42 -26.92 9.28
CA PRO A 26 36.66 -26.32 10.37
C PRO A 26 37.53 -26.11 11.62
N LEU A 27 37.50 -24.90 12.18
CA LEU A 27 37.90 -24.66 13.55
C LEU A 27 36.92 -23.69 14.18
N SER A 28 36.20 -24.19 15.18
CA SER A 28 35.67 -23.38 16.27
C SER A 28 36.83 -22.60 16.88
N ASN A 29 36.73 -21.28 16.93
CA ASN A 29 37.35 -20.47 17.97
C ASN A 29 36.66 -19.11 17.98
N GLU A 30 36.29 -18.71 19.20
CA GLU A 30 35.77 -17.41 19.56
C GLU A 30 36.65 -16.28 19.00
N MET A 31 36.02 -15.29 18.38
CA MET A 31 36.64 -13.99 18.16
C MET A 31 35.64 -12.90 18.54
N SER A 32 35.67 -12.53 19.82
CA SER A 32 35.07 -11.31 20.33
C SER A 32 35.76 -10.10 19.69
N SER A 33 35.01 -9.30 18.92
CA SER A 33 35.45 -7.99 18.47
C SER A 33 35.01 -6.94 19.49
N VAL A 34 35.99 -6.40 20.21
CA VAL A 34 35.81 -5.31 21.18
C VAL A 34 35.89 -3.97 20.44
N ILE A 35 34.75 -3.30 20.29
CA ILE A 35 34.69 -1.88 19.91
C ILE A 35 34.71 -1.06 21.21
N ARG A 36 35.82 -0.38 21.51
CA ARG A 36 35.90 0.64 22.58
C ARG A 36 35.36 1.97 22.04
N VAL A 37 34.15 2.33 22.47
CA VAL A 37 33.62 3.69 22.38
C VAL A 37 33.36 4.17 23.82
N THR A 38 34.14 5.18 24.23
CA THR A 38 33.90 6.11 25.35
C THR A 38 32.99 5.65 26.51
N GLY A 39 33.60 5.15 27.58
CA GLY A 39 33.44 5.74 28.91
C GLY A 39 32.06 5.68 29.59
N ARG A 40 31.40 4.51 29.63
CA ARG A 40 30.51 4.10 30.74
C ARG A 40 30.30 2.58 30.69
N GLN A 41 30.86 1.86 31.67
CA GLN A 41 30.59 0.43 31.85
C GLN A 41 29.20 0.25 32.48
N ILE A 42 28.29 -0.35 31.73
CA ILE A 42 27.08 -0.98 32.29
C ILE A 42 27.27 -2.48 32.08
N LEU A 43 27.56 -3.19 33.17
CA LEU A 43 27.58 -4.64 33.23
C LEU A 43 26.12 -5.13 33.16
N LEU A 44 25.76 -5.79 32.06
CA LEU A 44 24.55 -6.61 31.98
C LEU A 44 24.99 -8.09 32.03
N PRO A 45 24.37 -8.92 32.89
CA PRO A 45 24.77 -10.31 33.07
C PRO A 45 24.43 -11.15 31.85
N SER A 46 25.47 -11.76 31.29
CA SER A 46 25.45 -12.78 30.25
C SER A 46 25.11 -14.16 30.85
N SER A 47 23.84 -14.39 31.15
CA SER A 47 23.33 -15.71 31.56
C SER A 47 21.80 -15.81 31.49
N ILE A 48 21.21 -15.73 30.28
CA ILE A 48 19.86 -16.27 30.01
C ILE A 48 19.88 -16.94 28.63
N TRP A 49 20.52 -18.10 28.58
CA TRP A 49 20.13 -19.17 27.67
C TRP A 49 18.93 -19.86 28.32
N CYS A 50 17.70 -19.51 27.91
CA CYS A 50 16.54 -20.30 28.28
C CYS A 50 16.25 -21.31 27.18
N HIS A 51 16.51 -22.57 27.53
CA HIS A 51 15.93 -23.76 26.95
C HIS A 51 14.50 -23.53 26.45
N HIS A 52 14.30 -23.67 25.14
CA HIS A 52 12.98 -23.84 24.56
C HIS A 52 12.49 -25.26 24.93
N ALA A 53 11.85 -25.36 26.10
CA ALA A 53 11.11 -26.55 26.48
C ALA A 53 9.96 -26.72 25.48
N SER A 54 9.99 -27.82 24.72
CA SER A 54 8.88 -28.31 23.92
C SER A 54 7.70 -28.61 24.84
N SER A 55 6.72 -27.70 24.88
CA SER A 55 5.46 -27.89 25.59
C SER A 55 4.73 -29.11 25.00
N PRO A 56 4.19 -30.03 25.83
CA PRO A 56 3.38 -31.14 25.34
C PRO A 56 2.16 -30.60 24.59
N ARG A 57 1.96 -31.07 23.35
CA ARG A 57 0.79 -30.76 22.52
C ARG A 57 -0.45 -31.34 23.20
N ASN A 58 -1.37 -30.49 23.62
CA ASN A 58 -2.72 -30.91 24.00
C ASN A 58 -3.54 -31.10 22.71
N ASP A 59 -4.17 -32.27 22.54
CA ASP A 59 -4.99 -32.60 21.35
C ASP A 59 -6.25 -31.73 21.18
N SER A 60 -6.56 -30.86 22.15
CA SER A 60 -7.59 -29.82 22.04
C SER A 60 -7.25 -28.71 21.04
N ASP A 61 -5.99 -28.62 20.57
CA ASP A 61 -5.55 -27.67 19.55
C ASP A 61 -5.91 -28.09 18.11
N LEU A 62 -6.40 -29.31 17.87
CA LEU A 62 -6.68 -29.77 16.50
C LEU A 62 -7.87 -29.02 15.87
N GLY A 63 -8.94 -28.75 16.63
CA GLY A 63 -10.11 -28.04 16.13
C GLY A 63 -9.89 -26.54 15.89
N ALA A 64 -9.07 -25.90 16.73
CA ALA A 64 -8.76 -24.46 16.59
C ALA A 64 -7.89 -24.16 15.35
N ASN A 65 -7.13 -25.14 14.86
CA ASN A 65 -6.25 -24.94 13.70
C ASN A 65 -7.00 -25.01 12.35
N GLU A 66 -8.13 -25.73 12.26
CA GLU A 66 -8.92 -25.81 11.03
C GLU A 66 -9.63 -24.47 10.71
N ASP A 67 -10.20 -23.82 11.73
CA ASP A 67 -10.89 -22.53 11.56
C ASP A 67 -9.96 -21.40 11.08
N VAL A 68 -8.71 -21.38 11.58
CA VAL A 68 -7.64 -20.44 11.19
C VAL A 68 -7.27 -20.62 9.71
N GLY A 69 -7.18 -21.87 9.25
CA GLY A 69 -6.90 -22.19 7.85
C GLY A 69 -7.97 -21.67 6.89
N GLN A 70 -9.25 -21.85 7.24
CA GLN A 70 -10.36 -21.41 6.40
C GLN A 70 -10.42 -19.89 6.26
N MET A 71 -10.23 -19.14 7.35
CA MET A 71 -10.19 -17.68 7.31
C MET A 71 -9.06 -17.18 6.40
N THR A 72 -7.88 -17.82 6.47
CA THR A 72 -6.74 -17.49 5.60
C THR A 72 -7.13 -17.55 4.13
N ASN A 73 -7.72 -18.67 3.71
CA ASN A 73 -8.02 -18.91 2.31
C ASN A 73 -9.00 -17.87 1.76
N ILE A 74 -9.98 -17.45 2.57
CA ILE A 74 -10.93 -16.39 2.21
C ILE A 74 -10.21 -15.04 2.07
N LEU A 75 -9.37 -14.67 3.03
CA LEU A 75 -8.60 -13.42 2.98
C LEU A 75 -7.71 -13.35 1.74
N VAL A 76 -7.01 -14.44 1.45
CA VAL A 76 -6.15 -14.55 0.26
C VAL A 76 -6.97 -14.49 -1.01
N ALA A 77 -8.09 -15.20 -1.09
CA ALA A 77 -8.97 -15.17 -2.24
C ALA A 77 -9.47 -13.74 -2.52
N LEU A 78 -9.92 -13.00 -1.50
CA LEU A 78 -10.35 -11.61 -1.65
C LEU A 78 -9.23 -10.71 -2.18
N GLN A 79 -8.02 -10.85 -1.65
CA GLN A 79 -6.86 -10.06 -2.05
C GLN A 79 -6.41 -10.38 -3.48
N VAL A 80 -6.36 -11.66 -3.85
CA VAL A 80 -5.93 -12.10 -5.18
C VAL A 80 -6.97 -11.74 -6.24
N ILE A 81 -8.25 -12.06 -5.99
CA ILE A 81 -9.35 -11.78 -6.91
C ILE A 81 -9.47 -10.27 -7.13
N GLY A 82 -9.60 -9.49 -6.05
CA GLY A 82 -9.77 -8.04 -6.14
C GLY A 82 -8.51 -7.34 -6.65
N GLY A 83 -7.38 -7.63 -6.02
CA GLY A 83 -6.14 -6.90 -6.19
C GLY A 83 -5.31 -7.27 -7.41
N GLN A 84 -5.22 -8.57 -7.73
CA GLN A 84 -4.30 -9.06 -8.74
C GLN A 84 -4.98 -9.48 -10.05
N VAL A 85 -6.27 -9.81 -10.01
CA VAL A 85 -7.03 -10.16 -11.21
C VAL A 85 -7.92 -9.01 -11.65
N ALA A 86 -8.83 -8.58 -10.79
CA ALA A 86 -9.89 -7.64 -11.15
C ALA A 86 -9.35 -6.21 -11.41
N LEU A 87 -8.47 -5.68 -10.54
CA LEU A 87 -7.88 -4.36 -10.74
C LEU A 87 -6.97 -4.27 -11.96
N PRO A 88 -6.04 -5.20 -12.25
CA PRO A 88 -5.24 -5.16 -13.48
C PRO A 88 -6.10 -5.31 -14.73
N LEU A 89 -7.16 -6.13 -14.69
CA LEU A 89 -8.11 -6.24 -15.79
C LEU A 89 -8.84 -4.91 -16.03
N PHE A 90 -9.26 -4.22 -14.97
CA PHE A 90 -9.86 -2.89 -15.04
C PHE A 90 -8.88 -1.86 -15.63
N VAL A 91 -7.65 -1.78 -15.11
CA VAL A 91 -6.61 -0.86 -15.59
C VAL A 91 -6.27 -1.16 -17.06
N GLY A 92 -6.08 -2.43 -17.40
CA GLY A 92 -5.83 -2.89 -18.77
C GLY A 92 -6.96 -2.50 -19.73
N THR A 93 -8.22 -2.70 -19.33
CA THR A 93 -9.39 -2.29 -20.12
C THR A 93 -9.38 -0.79 -20.39
N VAL A 94 -9.16 0.02 -19.35
CA VAL A 94 -9.12 1.49 -19.47
C VAL A 94 -7.97 1.94 -20.36
N LEU A 95 -6.80 1.31 -20.23
CA LEU A 95 -5.64 1.64 -21.05
C LEU A 95 -5.86 1.24 -22.51
N ILE A 96 -6.40 0.06 -22.81
CA ILE A 96 -6.60 -0.42 -24.18
C ILE A 96 -7.70 0.38 -24.90
N SER A 97 -8.79 0.73 -24.22
CA SER A 97 -9.90 1.46 -24.82
C SER A 97 -9.59 2.96 -24.93
N ARG A 98 -9.33 3.46 -26.15
CA ARG A 98 -9.10 4.89 -26.41
C ARG A 98 -10.23 5.77 -25.85
N LYS A 99 -11.49 5.32 -26.00
CA LYS A 99 -12.68 6.03 -25.52
C LYS A 99 -12.71 6.16 -23.99
N LEU A 100 -12.34 5.08 -23.28
CA LEU A 100 -12.27 5.10 -21.81
C LEU A 100 -11.05 5.90 -21.33
N ARG A 101 -9.91 5.80 -22.02
CA ARG A 101 -8.67 6.49 -21.67
C ARG A 101 -8.85 8.01 -21.62
N VAL A 102 -9.54 8.59 -22.61
CA VAL A 102 -9.78 10.05 -22.66
C VAL A 102 -10.67 10.52 -21.51
N LYS A 103 -11.63 9.69 -21.08
CA LYS A 103 -12.55 10.02 -19.99
C LYS A 103 -11.99 9.74 -18.59
N THR A 104 -10.93 8.94 -18.49
CA THR A 104 -10.44 8.47 -17.19
C THR A 104 -9.33 9.38 -16.67
N CYS A 105 -9.48 9.83 -15.43
CA CYS A 105 -8.47 10.62 -14.73
C CYS A 105 -7.19 9.77 -14.50
N PRO A 106 -5.99 10.28 -14.84
CA PRO A 106 -4.73 9.57 -14.58
C PRO A 106 -4.50 9.23 -13.10
N THR A 107 -4.98 10.06 -12.19
CA THR A 107 -4.89 9.84 -10.73
C THR A 107 -5.71 8.63 -10.28
N LEU A 108 -6.83 8.33 -10.95
CA LEU A 108 -7.62 7.13 -10.67
C LEU A 108 -6.86 5.86 -11.08
N ILE A 109 -6.21 5.88 -12.24
CA ILE A 109 -5.36 4.76 -12.69
C ILE A 109 -4.22 4.56 -11.68
N ASN A 110 -3.58 5.65 -11.25
CA ASN A 110 -2.53 5.60 -10.23
C ASN A 110 -3.04 4.99 -8.91
N PHE A 111 -4.22 5.41 -8.46
CA PHE A 111 -4.87 4.84 -7.27
C PHE A 111 -5.07 3.32 -7.40
N CYS A 112 -5.61 2.85 -8.52
CA CYS A 112 -5.75 1.41 -8.78
C CYS A 112 -4.40 0.68 -8.78
N ILE A 113 -3.34 1.27 -9.36
CA ILE A 113 -1.99 0.69 -9.34
C ILE A 113 -1.47 0.55 -7.91
N THR A 114 -1.68 1.55 -7.04
CA THR A 114 -1.26 1.44 -5.63
C THR A 114 -1.95 0.29 -4.90
N TRP A 115 -3.22 -0.02 -5.22
CA TRP A 115 -3.94 -1.17 -4.68
C TRP A 115 -3.49 -2.53 -5.25
N ILE A 116 -3.04 -2.56 -6.50
CA ILE A 116 -2.41 -3.75 -7.09
C ILE A 116 -1.11 -4.05 -6.34
N ILE A 117 -0.24 -3.05 -6.19
CA ILE A 117 1.03 -3.17 -5.45
C ILE A 117 0.76 -3.61 -4.00
N TYR A 118 -0.24 -3.01 -3.37
CA TYR A 118 -0.69 -3.41 -2.05
C TYR A 118 -1.03 -4.89 -1.98
N SER A 119 -1.82 -5.37 -2.92
CA SER A 119 -2.23 -6.77 -2.95
C SER A 119 -1.08 -7.73 -3.23
N VAL A 120 -0.11 -7.34 -4.05
CA VAL A 120 1.10 -8.14 -4.27
C VAL A 120 1.93 -8.24 -2.99
N ILE A 121 2.17 -7.12 -2.29
CA ILE A 121 2.99 -7.08 -1.06
C ILE A 121 2.38 -7.95 0.04
N TYR A 122 1.06 -7.89 0.25
CA TYR A 122 0.38 -8.71 1.27
C TYR A 122 0.36 -10.20 0.92
N CYS A 123 0.49 -10.57 -0.37
CA CYS A 123 0.50 -11.96 -0.81
C CYS A 123 1.90 -12.61 -0.84
N LEU A 124 2.99 -11.90 -0.57
CA LEU A 124 4.36 -12.43 -0.72
C LEU A 124 4.65 -13.65 0.16
N THR A 125 4.23 -13.64 1.43
CA THR A 125 4.40 -14.77 2.37
C THR A 125 3.65 -16.02 1.93
N ILE A 126 2.53 -15.84 1.22
CA ILE A 126 1.71 -16.97 0.74
C ILE A 126 2.43 -17.68 -0.41
N TYR A 127 3.09 -16.94 -1.30
CA TYR A 127 3.84 -17.53 -2.41
C TYR A 127 5.04 -18.36 -1.97
N ASP A 128 5.61 -18.08 -0.79
CA ASP A 128 6.75 -18.83 -0.26
C ASP A 128 6.36 -20.13 0.44
N ARG A 129 5.08 -20.31 0.81
CA ARG A 129 4.59 -21.48 1.56
C ARG A 129 4.83 -22.81 0.81
N GLN A 130 5.27 -22.77 -0.44
CA GLN A 130 5.52 -23.92 -1.29
C GLN A 130 7.01 -24.34 -1.37
N ARG A 131 7.94 -23.67 -0.66
CA ARG A 131 9.37 -24.05 -0.65
C ARG A 131 9.89 -24.24 0.77
N ASP A 132 10.15 -25.49 1.16
CA ASP A 132 10.64 -25.93 2.48
C ASP A 132 12.09 -25.51 2.85
N VAL A 133 12.60 -24.40 2.31
CA VAL A 133 13.94 -23.91 2.65
C VAL A 133 13.82 -22.83 3.71
N LEU A 134 14.06 -23.18 4.98
CA LEU A 134 14.00 -22.31 6.16
C LEU A 134 14.62 -20.91 5.96
N ASN A 135 15.67 -20.78 5.15
CA ASN A 135 16.31 -19.49 4.82
C ASN A 135 15.49 -18.60 3.86
N SER A 136 14.75 -19.17 2.89
CA SER A 136 13.91 -18.41 1.94
C SER A 136 12.82 -17.64 2.70
N ARG A 137 12.21 -18.33 3.68
CA ARG A 137 11.11 -17.81 4.50
C ARG A 137 11.48 -16.56 5.25
N ARG A 138 12.69 -16.50 5.83
CA ARG A 138 13.13 -15.34 6.61
C ARG A 138 13.30 -14.10 5.72
N VAL A 139 13.86 -14.24 4.52
CA VAL A 139 14.10 -13.11 3.62
C VAL A 139 12.77 -12.54 3.10
N LEU A 140 11.85 -13.39 2.66
CA LEU A 140 10.54 -12.96 2.15
C LEU A 140 9.67 -12.36 3.25
N CYS A 141 9.66 -12.97 4.44
CA CYS A 141 9.01 -12.43 5.63
C CYS A 141 9.52 -11.03 6.00
N THR A 142 10.85 -10.86 6.03
CA THR A 142 11.49 -9.58 6.34
C THR A 142 11.15 -8.53 5.28
N THR A 143 11.25 -8.91 4.00
CA THR A 143 10.95 -8.02 2.86
C THR A 143 9.48 -7.58 2.88
N GLN A 144 8.56 -8.52 3.14
CA GLN A 144 7.14 -8.18 3.29
C GLN A 144 6.90 -7.25 4.47
N ALA A 145 7.45 -7.54 5.65
CA ALA A 145 7.28 -6.69 6.83
C ALA A 145 7.70 -5.24 6.54
N ILE A 146 8.86 -5.06 5.89
CA ILE A 146 9.37 -3.75 5.47
C ILE A 146 8.40 -3.04 4.51
N MET A 147 7.93 -3.74 3.48
CA MET A 147 7.07 -3.15 2.45
C MET A 147 5.65 -2.87 2.94
N VAL A 148 5.13 -3.67 3.88
CA VAL A 148 3.81 -3.48 4.50
C VAL A 148 3.74 -2.14 5.24
N HIS A 149 4.82 -1.72 5.91
CA HIS A 149 4.87 -0.40 6.54
C HIS A 149 4.87 0.76 5.54
N GLY A 150 5.41 0.55 4.33
CA GLY A 150 5.42 1.56 3.26
C GLY A 150 4.11 1.65 2.48
N VAL A 151 3.44 0.52 2.25
CA VAL A 151 2.28 0.47 1.35
C VAL A 151 1.03 1.12 1.93
N VAL A 152 0.81 1.03 3.23
CA VAL A 152 -0.35 1.64 3.90
C VAL A 152 -0.39 3.16 3.68
N PRO A 153 0.68 3.94 4.00
CA PRO A 153 0.67 5.37 3.76
C PRO A 153 0.72 5.73 2.26
N MET A 154 1.27 4.87 1.40
CA MET A 154 1.17 5.04 -0.07
C MET A 154 -0.28 5.08 -0.54
N VAL A 155 -1.09 4.11 -0.12
CA VAL A 155 -2.50 4.01 -0.51
C VAL A 155 -3.33 5.17 0.08
N ALA A 156 -3.08 5.54 1.34
CA ALA A 156 -3.73 6.70 1.93
C ALA A 156 -3.37 8.01 1.20
N THR A 157 -2.10 8.16 0.81
CA THR A 157 -1.63 9.31 0.03
C THR A 157 -2.26 9.36 -1.36
N SER A 158 -2.34 8.22 -2.07
CA SER A 158 -2.98 8.16 -3.39
C SER A 158 -4.47 8.48 -3.33
N TYR A 159 -5.15 8.11 -2.23
CA TYR A 159 -6.53 8.49 -1.97
C TYR A 159 -6.70 10.02 -1.81
N VAL A 160 -5.87 10.67 -0.98
CA VAL A 160 -5.89 12.14 -0.82
C VAL A 160 -5.74 12.84 -2.17
N PHE A 161 -4.77 12.41 -2.99
CA PHE A 161 -4.56 13.01 -4.31
C PHE A 161 -5.68 12.73 -5.30
N LEU A 162 -6.34 11.57 -5.21
CA LEU A 162 -7.54 11.29 -6.00
C LEU A 162 -8.64 12.30 -5.63
N VAL A 163 -8.95 12.47 -4.36
CA VAL A 163 -9.98 13.41 -3.86
C VAL A 163 -9.63 14.86 -4.22
N LEU A 164 -8.37 15.28 -4.03
CA LEU A 164 -7.90 16.61 -4.45
C LEU A 164 -8.05 16.85 -5.95
N HIS A 165 -7.77 15.83 -6.78
CA HIS A 165 -7.96 15.93 -8.22
C HIS A 165 -9.43 16.17 -8.58
N ILE A 166 -10.35 15.46 -7.90
CA ILE A 166 -11.79 15.62 -8.10
C ILE A 166 -12.26 17.00 -7.63
N TRP A 167 -11.80 17.45 -6.46
CA TRP A 167 -12.08 18.79 -5.94
C TRP A 167 -11.66 19.87 -6.94
N ASN A 168 -10.45 19.76 -7.49
CA ASN A 168 -9.95 20.69 -8.49
C ASN A 168 -10.74 20.62 -9.80
N ALA A 169 -11.15 19.42 -10.23
CA ALA A 169 -12.00 19.25 -11.41
C ALA A 169 -13.41 19.86 -11.24
N LEU A 170 -13.92 19.93 -10.01
CA LEU A 170 -15.18 20.60 -9.66
C LEU A 170 -15.00 22.11 -9.33
N GLY A 171 -13.74 22.56 -9.25
CA GLY A 171 -13.33 23.95 -9.03
C GLY A 171 -13.96 24.94 -10.01
N LEU A 172 -14.20 26.17 -9.57
CA LEU A 172 -14.91 27.20 -10.33
C LEU A 172 -14.16 27.60 -11.63
N PRO A 173 -14.87 28.00 -12.69
CA PRO A 173 -14.26 28.66 -13.85
C PRO A 173 -13.66 29.99 -13.37
N GLY A 174 -12.35 30.06 -13.22
CA GLY A 174 -11.67 31.26 -12.72
C GLY A 174 -10.41 31.01 -11.89
N SER A 175 -10.14 29.75 -11.49
CA SER A 175 -8.84 29.39 -10.92
C SER A 175 -7.75 29.49 -12.00
N THR A 176 -7.14 30.66 -12.10
CA THR A 176 -6.00 30.98 -12.98
C THR A 176 -4.76 30.12 -12.70
N TRP A 177 -4.73 29.39 -11.58
CA TRP A 177 -3.69 28.42 -11.24
C TRP A 177 -3.58 27.28 -12.27
N SER A 178 -4.68 26.94 -12.96
CA SER A 178 -4.80 25.67 -13.72
C SER A 178 -4.00 25.63 -15.05
N GLY A 179 -3.62 26.77 -15.63
CA GLY A 179 -3.04 26.81 -16.99
C GLY A 179 -1.60 26.32 -17.08
N THR A 180 -0.69 26.95 -16.33
CA THR A 180 0.76 26.80 -16.56
C THR A 180 1.35 25.55 -15.88
N HIS A 181 0.80 25.13 -14.73
CA HIS A 181 1.38 24.04 -13.92
C HIS A 181 0.63 22.71 -14.02
N ARG A 182 -0.33 22.56 -14.95
CA ARG A 182 -1.19 21.36 -15.04
C ARG A 182 -0.40 20.05 -15.12
N ARG A 183 0.65 20.00 -15.96
CA ARG A 183 1.49 18.81 -16.12
C ARG A 183 2.32 18.53 -14.88
N ALA A 184 2.93 19.57 -14.30
CA ALA A 184 3.73 19.44 -13.08
C ALA A 184 2.87 18.92 -11.92
N THR A 185 1.70 19.52 -11.68
CA THR A 185 0.78 19.07 -10.63
C THR A 185 0.33 17.62 -10.85
N ALA A 186 0.00 17.24 -12.08
CA ALA A 186 -0.36 15.85 -12.38
C ALA A 186 0.79 14.87 -12.10
N MET A 187 2.01 15.21 -12.49
CA MET A 187 3.20 14.39 -12.20
C MET A 187 3.46 14.29 -10.70
N THR A 188 3.32 15.39 -9.96
CA THR A 188 3.45 15.40 -8.50
C THR A 188 2.40 14.51 -7.83
N MET A 189 1.13 14.60 -8.26
CA MET A 189 0.04 13.76 -7.73
C MET A 189 0.28 12.27 -8.00
N ILE A 190 0.92 11.92 -9.11
CA ILE A 190 1.25 10.53 -9.46
C ILE A 190 2.47 10.05 -8.67
N ALA A 191 3.52 10.87 -8.56
CA ALA A 191 4.79 10.47 -7.95
C ALA A 191 4.74 10.40 -6.42
N MET A 192 4.00 11.29 -5.76
CA MET A 192 4.01 11.44 -4.29
C MET A 192 3.69 10.15 -3.51
N PRO A 193 2.66 9.34 -3.87
CA PRO A 193 2.40 8.07 -3.19
C PRO A 193 3.60 7.13 -3.14
N TYR A 194 4.38 7.05 -4.23
CA TYR A 194 5.55 6.19 -4.31
C TYR A 194 6.75 6.75 -3.54
N ILE A 195 6.88 8.07 -3.45
CA ILE A 195 7.89 8.69 -2.60
C ILE A 195 7.60 8.35 -1.13
N VAL A 196 6.33 8.47 -0.71
CA VAL A 196 5.89 8.08 0.63
C VAL A 196 6.13 6.58 0.89
N PHE A 197 5.82 5.72 -0.08
CA PHE A 197 6.13 4.28 -0.01
C PHE A 197 7.61 4.02 0.29
N LEU A 198 8.50 4.63 -0.49
CA LEU A 198 9.95 4.46 -0.36
C LEU A 198 10.46 4.99 0.97
N LEU A 199 9.99 6.16 1.41
CA LEU A 199 10.42 6.77 2.67
C LEU A 199 10.11 5.88 3.88
N PHE A 200 8.88 5.35 3.97
CA PHE A 200 8.50 4.45 5.07
C PHE A 200 9.14 3.07 4.96
N SER A 201 9.34 2.56 3.74
CA SER A 201 10.05 1.29 3.53
C SER A 201 11.52 1.41 3.96
N VAL A 202 12.21 2.49 3.57
CA VAL A 202 13.61 2.75 3.96
C VAL A 202 13.72 2.92 5.48
N ALA A 203 12.79 3.66 6.11
CA ALA A 203 12.76 3.77 7.57
C ALA A 203 12.63 2.38 8.24
N SER A 204 11.80 1.50 7.67
CA SER A 204 11.62 0.13 8.16
C SER A 204 12.88 -0.72 7.98
N VAL A 205 13.58 -0.61 6.85
CA VAL A 205 14.89 -1.26 6.62
C VAL A 205 15.89 -0.86 7.69
N VAL A 206 16.00 0.44 7.98
CA VAL A 206 16.94 0.96 8.99
C VAL A 206 16.66 0.37 10.36
N VAL A 207 15.37 0.21 10.75
CA VAL A 207 15.01 -0.43 12.01
C VAL A 207 15.38 -1.91 12.02
N VAL A 208 15.06 -2.65 10.95
CA VAL A 208 15.37 -4.09 10.83
C VAL A 208 16.87 -4.36 10.90
N VAL A 209 17.69 -3.54 10.22
CA VAL A 209 19.15 -3.69 10.20
C VAL A 209 19.77 -3.41 11.57
N ASN A 210 19.24 -2.43 12.30
CA ASN A 210 19.75 -2.08 13.63
C ASN A 210 19.28 -3.06 14.73
N SER A 211 18.12 -3.69 14.55
CA SER A 211 17.50 -4.56 15.54
C SER A 211 16.83 -5.78 14.88
N PRO A 212 17.61 -6.78 14.41
CA PRO A 212 17.06 -7.93 13.68
C PRO A 212 16.09 -8.78 14.51
N ASP A 213 16.21 -8.75 15.84
CA ASP A 213 15.35 -9.49 16.78
C ASP A 213 13.92 -8.92 16.90
N THR A 214 13.62 -7.81 16.21
CA THR A 214 12.28 -7.16 16.24
C THR A 214 11.27 -7.81 15.29
N LEU A 215 11.69 -8.82 14.52
CA LEU A 215 10.80 -9.58 13.66
C LEU A 215 10.03 -10.60 14.50
N SER A 216 8.75 -10.32 14.75
CA SER A 216 7.85 -11.30 15.32
C SER A 216 6.91 -11.82 14.25
N GLN A 217 6.78 -13.13 14.16
CA GLN A 217 5.71 -13.76 13.40
C GLN A 217 4.45 -13.76 14.29
N SER A 218 3.83 -12.59 14.46
CA SER A 218 2.77 -12.42 15.45
C SER A 218 1.44 -13.09 15.05
N ASN A 219 1.28 -13.46 13.78
CA ASN A 219 0.14 -14.20 13.24
C ASN A 219 0.60 -15.00 12.01
N SER A 220 0.02 -16.17 11.75
CA SER A 220 0.44 -17.09 10.68
C SER A 220 0.31 -16.53 9.24
N TYR A 221 -0.23 -15.32 9.08
CA TYR A 221 -0.65 -14.76 7.79
C TYR A 221 0.35 -13.78 7.16
N PHE A 222 0.94 -12.89 7.95
CA PHE A 222 1.89 -11.89 7.47
C PHE A 222 2.92 -11.56 8.56
N CYS A 223 4.10 -11.17 8.12
CA CYS A 223 5.16 -10.77 9.03
C CYS A 223 5.03 -9.30 9.40
N THR A 224 5.15 -9.00 10.69
CA THR A 224 5.08 -7.64 11.23
C THR A 224 6.36 -7.31 11.98
N LEU A 225 6.72 -6.03 11.98
CA LEU A 225 7.82 -5.52 12.77
C LEU A 225 7.29 -5.08 14.14
N VAL A 226 7.77 -5.69 15.23
CA VAL A 226 7.39 -5.31 16.60
C VAL A 226 8.28 -4.18 17.09
N TYR A 227 8.19 -3.05 16.39
CA TYR A 227 8.86 -1.83 16.79
C TYR A 227 7.83 -0.74 17.08
N LYS A 228 7.60 -0.50 18.38
CA LYS A 228 6.52 0.37 18.90
C LYS A 228 6.36 1.70 18.16
N PRO A 229 7.40 2.53 17.95
CA PRO A 229 7.19 3.83 17.33
C PRO A 229 6.83 3.72 15.85
N LEU A 230 7.33 2.73 15.11
CA LEU A 230 6.95 2.53 13.70
C LEU A 230 5.52 1.97 13.59
N MET A 231 5.19 1.00 14.43
CA MET A 231 3.87 0.40 14.53
C MET A 231 2.78 1.43 14.86
N GLN A 232 3.10 2.46 15.64
CA GLN A 232 2.19 3.56 15.95
C GLN A 232 2.20 4.67 14.89
N SER A 233 3.37 5.00 14.33
CA SER A 233 3.53 6.10 13.37
C SER A 233 2.82 5.84 12.05
N VAL A 234 2.90 4.60 11.53
CA VAL A 234 2.33 4.26 10.22
C VAL A 234 0.80 4.41 10.20
N PRO A 235 0.04 3.80 11.13
CA PRO A 235 -1.41 4.01 11.22
C PRO A 235 -1.77 5.45 11.55
N ALA A 236 -1.01 6.15 12.39
CA ALA A 236 -1.27 7.55 12.72
C ALA A 236 -1.17 8.46 11.48
N VAL A 237 -0.13 8.29 10.65
CA VAL A 237 0.03 9.07 9.41
C VAL A 237 -1.06 8.72 8.41
N ALA A 238 -1.36 7.43 8.23
CA ALA A 238 -2.47 7.00 7.37
C ALA A 238 -3.80 7.60 7.84
N ALA A 239 -4.03 7.64 9.15
CA ALA A 239 -5.21 8.21 9.76
C ALA A 239 -5.36 9.71 9.49
N ILE A 240 -4.27 10.47 9.65
CA ILE A 240 -4.25 11.91 9.32
C ILE A 240 -4.57 12.12 7.84
N LEU A 241 -3.96 11.33 6.94
CA LEU A 241 -4.21 11.44 5.50
C LEU A 241 -5.66 11.12 5.15
N VAL A 242 -6.24 10.07 5.71
CA VAL A 242 -7.66 9.72 5.50
C VAL A 242 -8.58 10.81 6.03
N LEU A 243 -8.30 11.38 7.22
CA LEU A 243 -9.07 12.51 7.75
C LEU A 243 -9.01 13.73 6.81
N VAL A 244 -7.84 14.06 6.27
CA VAL A 244 -7.69 15.12 5.26
C VAL A 244 -8.56 14.81 4.03
N ALA A 245 -8.51 13.59 3.50
CA ALA A 245 -9.37 13.19 2.37
C ALA A 245 -10.86 13.37 2.68
N LEU A 246 -11.32 12.90 3.85
CA LEU A 246 -12.71 13.03 4.30
C LEU A 246 -13.13 14.51 4.42
N THR A 247 -12.28 15.39 4.93
CA THR A 247 -12.60 16.83 5.02
C THR A 247 -12.81 17.46 3.64
N ILE A 248 -11.98 17.07 2.66
CA ILE A 248 -12.12 17.56 1.28
C ILE A 248 -13.40 16.99 0.65
N GLU A 249 -13.73 15.72 0.92
CA GLU A 249 -14.96 15.09 0.43
C GLU A 249 -16.21 15.76 0.98
N VAL A 250 -16.26 16.05 2.29
CA VAL A 250 -17.36 16.83 2.88
C VAL A 250 -17.50 18.18 2.18
N GLY A 251 -16.37 18.83 1.87
CA GLY A 251 -16.35 20.03 1.02
C GLY A 251 -16.96 19.78 -0.36
N ILE A 252 -16.57 18.70 -1.06
CA ILE A 252 -17.09 18.31 -2.38
C ILE A 252 -18.62 18.17 -2.30
N PHE A 253 -19.11 17.42 -1.31
CA PHE A 253 -20.53 17.19 -1.09
C PHE A 253 -21.29 18.49 -0.80
N ALA A 254 -20.77 19.32 0.12
CA ALA A 254 -21.37 20.62 0.43
C ALA A 254 -21.48 21.49 -0.82
N LYS A 255 -20.40 21.57 -1.62
CA LYS A 255 -20.37 22.37 -2.84
C LYS A 255 -21.35 21.88 -3.91
N ILE A 256 -21.47 20.57 -4.08
CA ILE A 256 -22.44 19.98 -5.02
C ILE A 256 -23.86 20.22 -4.54
N PHE A 257 -24.10 20.08 -3.24
CA PHE A 257 -25.41 20.31 -2.64
C PHE A 257 -25.84 21.78 -2.76
N SER A 258 -24.93 22.74 -2.53
CA SER A 258 -25.19 24.16 -2.76
C SER A 258 -25.54 24.43 -4.23
N ARG A 259 -24.75 23.91 -5.19
CA ARG A 259 -25.07 24.08 -6.62
C ARG A 259 -26.40 23.45 -7.02
N MET A 260 -26.75 22.31 -6.42
CA MET A 260 -28.03 21.65 -6.65
C MET A 260 -29.19 22.54 -6.21
N ARG A 261 -29.03 23.22 -5.07
CA ARG A 261 -30.02 24.15 -4.54
C ARG A 261 -30.17 25.39 -5.43
N ASP A 262 -29.08 25.91 -5.98
CA ASP A 262 -29.10 27.16 -6.75
C ASP A 262 -29.52 27.00 -8.23
N GLN A 263 -29.23 25.85 -8.87
CA GLN A 263 -29.37 25.71 -10.33
C GLN A 263 -30.61 24.93 -10.83
N ASN A 264 -31.68 24.82 -10.04
CA ASN A 264 -32.99 24.26 -10.43
C ASN A 264 -32.95 23.00 -11.34
N GLY A 265 -31.97 22.10 -11.15
CA GLY A 265 -32.05 20.71 -11.61
C GLY A 265 -31.13 20.22 -12.75
N LYS A 266 -30.24 21.04 -13.34
CA LYS A 266 -29.32 20.54 -14.41
C LYS A 266 -27.92 20.19 -13.89
N ILE A 267 -27.82 19.18 -13.03
CA ILE A 267 -26.51 18.60 -12.65
C ILE A 267 -26.07 17.57 -13.69
N ASP A 268 -24.80 17.61 -14.06
CA ASP A 268 -24.17 16.56 -14.85
C ASP A 268 -24.21 15.23 -14.08
N ARG A 269 -25.05 14.31 -14.56
CA ARG A 269 -25.26 12.96 -14.01
C ARG A 269 -23.93 12.18 -13.88
N SER A 270 -22.95 12.50 -14.73
CA SER A 270 -21.61 11.89 -14.70
C SER A 270 -20.85 12.27 -13.41
N ALA A 271 -20.82 13.56 -13.07
CA ALA A 271 -20.13 14.06 -11.88
C ALA A 271 -20.76 13.51 -10.59
N PHE A 272 -22.09 13.49 -10.52
CA PHE A 272 -22.82 12.95 -9.37
C PHE A 272 -22.55 11.45 -9.16
N SER A 273 -22.50 10.67 -10.25
CA SER A 273 -22.17 9.23 -10.18
C SER A 273 -20.75 9.00 -9.64
N MET A 274 -19.79 9.86 -9.96
CA MET A 274 -18.43 9.75 -9.43
C MET A 274 -18.38 10.05 -7.92
N VAL A 275 -19.15 11.03 -7.46
CA VAL A 275 -19.19 11.45 -6.06
C VAL A 275 -19.87 10.43 -5.16
N ILE A 276 -20.96 9.81 -5.60
CA ILE A 276 -21.56 8.68 -4.87
C ILE A 276 -20.53 7.55 -4.68
N ARG A 277 -19.80 7.18 -5.73
CA ARG A 277 -18.78 6.13 -5.67
C ARG A 277 -17.71 6.43 -4.64
N ILE A 278 -17.23 7.68 -4.63
CA ILE A 278 -16.25 8.14 -3.65
C ILE A 278 -16.84 8.05 -2.25
N GLY A 279 -18.07 8.55 -2.03
CA GLY A 279 -18.75 8.48 -0.73
C GLY A 279 -18.91 7.05 -0.19
N VAL A 280 -19.21 6.08 -1.05
CA VAL A 280 -19.24 4.66 -0.64
C VAL A 280 -17.85 4.23 -0.16
N PHE A 281 -16.80 4.54 -0.90
CA PHE A 281 -15.43 4.25 -0.49
C PHE A 281 -15.04 4.97 0.83
N SER A 282 -15.52 6.19 1.06
CA SER A 282 -15.33 6.93 2.31
C SER A 282 -15.92 6.22 3.52
N VAL A 283 -17.10 5.60 3.38
CA VAL A 283 -17.71 4.80 4.45
C VAL A 283 -16.80 3.63 4.83
N PHE A 284 -16.25 2.93 3.83
CA PHE A 284 -15.27 1.87 4.08
C PHE A 284 -13.99 2.39 4.72
N ALA A 285 -13.51 3.58 4.32
CA ALA A 285 -12.36 4.22 4.93
C ALA A 285 -12.60 4.57 6.41
N ILE A 286 -13.81 5.04 6.77
CA ILE A 286 -14.19 5.31 8.17
C ILE A 286 -14.19 4.01 8.98
N VAL A 287 -14.76 2.93 8.44
CA VAL A 287 -14.73 1.61 9.10
C VAL A 287 -13.29 1.16 9.34
N ALA A 288 -12.43 1.25 8.32
CA ALA A 288 -11.01 0.93 8.44
C ALA A 288 -10.28 1.79 9.48
N MET A 289 -10.63 3.08 9.58
CA MET A 289 -10.08 3.98 10.59
C MET A 289 -10.48 3.59 12.01
N VAL A 290 -11.75 3.25 12.22
CA VAL A 290 -12.26 2.80 13.52
C VAL A 290 -11.56 1.51 13.94
N THR A 291 -11.40 0.56 13.01
CA THR A 291 -10.71 -0.71 13.30
C THR A 291 -9.21 -0.50 13.57
N CYS A 292 -8.55 0.42 12.86
CA CYS A 292 -7.16 0.79 13.15
C CYS A 292 -7.02 1.43 14.55
N MET A 293 -7.95 2.29 14.96
CA MET A 293 -7.94 2.87 16.31
C MET A 293 -8.17 1.81 17.38
N ALA A 294 -9.09 0.88 17.16
CA ALA A 294 -9.32 -0.24 18.08
C ALA A 294 -8.06 -1.11 18.25
N PHE A 295 -7.34 -1.36 17.16
CA PHE A 295 -6.07 -2.08 17.19
C PHE A 295 -5.00 -1.36 18.02
N VAL A 296 -4.90 -0.03 17.91
CA VAL A 296 -3.98 0.79 18.72
C VAL A 296 -4.32 0.72 20.21
N VAL A 297 -5.60 0.58 20.56
CA VAL A 297 -6.07 0.41 21.95
C VAL A 297 -5.81 -0.99 22.49
N GLY A 298 -5.36 -1.94 21.65
CA GLY A 298 -5.06 -3.32 22.04
C GLY A 298 -6.26 -4.27 21.90
N SER A 299 -7.31 -3.86 21.19
CA SER A 299 -8.42 -4.75 20.85
C SER A 299 -8.13 -5.48 19.53
N GLU A 300 -7.65 -6.71 19.64
CA GLU A 300 -7.43 -7.57 18.47
C GLU A 300 -8.77 -8.15 17.98
N HIS A 301 -9.35 -7.52 16.96
CA HIS A 301 -10.57 -8.03 16.32
C HIS A 301 -10.25 -8.65 14.95
N PRO A 302 -10.71 -9.89 14.66
CA PRO A 302 -10.48 -10.55 13.37
C PRO A 302 -11.13 -9.79 12.20
N LEU A 303 -12.13 -8.95 12.47
CA LEU A 303 -12.77 -8.07 11.49
C LEU A 303 -11.80 -7.11 10.80
N LEU A 304 -10.72 -6.68 11.48
CA LEU A 304 -9.72 -5.80 10.88
C LEU A 304 -9.10 -6.44 9.63
N TYR A 305 -8.75 -7.72 9.72
CA TYR A 305 -8.13 -8.46 8.63
C TYR A 305 -9.08 -8.66 7.44
N ILE A 306 -10.35 -8.96 7.73
CA ILE A 306 -11.38 -9.14 6.69
C ILE A 306 -11.63 -7.83 5.95
N VAL A 307 -11.81 -6.73 6.70
CA VAL A 307 -11.97 -5.40 6.11
C VAL A 307 -10.77 -5.08 5.23
N GLN A 308 -9.56 -5.25 5.77
CA GLN A 308 -8.31 -4.96 5.07
C GLN A 308 -8.13 -5.76 3.77
N ALA A 309 -8.44 -7.05 3.77
CA ALA A 309 -8.35 -7.92 2.59
C ALA A 309 -9.43 -7.63 1.53
N SER A 310 -10.58 -7.10 1.96
CA SER A 310 -11.69 -6.74 1.06
C SER A 310 -11.49 -5.41 0.33
N LEU A 311 -10.62 -4.51 0.82
CA LEU A 311 -10.48 -3.16 0.26
C LEU A 311 -10.14 -3.13 -1.25
N PRO A 312 -9.19 -3.93 -1.79
CA PRO A 312 -8.92 -3.94 -3.23
C PRO A 312 -10.15 -4.36 -4.06
N LEU A 313 -10.93 -5.31 -3.54
CA LEU A 313 -12.17 -5.76 -4.19
C LEU A 313 -13.23 -4.65 -4.15
N VAL A 314 -13.39 -3.96 -3.02
CA VAL A 314 -14.31 -2.82 -2.91
C VAL A 314 -13.91 -1.71 -3.89
N VAL A 315 -12.62 -1.39 -3.99
CA VAL A 315 -12.11 -0.42 -4.96
C VAL A 315 -12.47 -0.84 -6.39
N PHE A 316 -12.25 -2.10 -6.74
CA PHE A 316 -12.67 -2.63 -8.02
C PHE A 316 -14.18 -2.46 -8.23
N LEU A 317 -15.02 -2.91 -7.29
CA LEU A 317 -16.48 -2.84 -7.42
C LEU A 317 -16.97 -1.40 -7.59
N VAL A 318 -16.47 -0.48 -6.76
CA VAL A 318 -16.81 0.94 -6.82
C VAL A 318 -16.51 1.54 -8.21
N PHE A 319 -15.32 1.26 -8.77
CA PHE A 319 -14.92 1.86 -10.06
C PHE A 319 -15.37 1.07 -11.30
N ALA A 320 -15.52 -0.25 -11.20
CA ALA A 320 -16.00 -1.10 -12.28
C ALA A 320 -17.49 -0.91 -12.57
N THR A 321 -18.27 -0.41 -11.60
CA THR A 321 -19.71 -0.09 -11.75
C THR A 321 -19.96 1.14 -12.67
N ARG A 322 -18.96 1.57 -13.46
CA ARG A 322 -19.12 2.58 -14.51
C ARG A 322 -19.88 1.96 -15.68
N ARG A 323 -21.03 2.58 -16.03
CA ARG A 323 -21.86 2.15 -17.19
C ARG A 323 -21.02 2.03 -18.47
N ASP A 324 -20.13 2.98 -18.73
CA ASP A 324 -19.23 2.95 -19.89
C ASP A 324 -18.35 1.69 -19.93
N LEU A 325 -17.97 1.16 -18.77
CA LEU A 325 -17.09 0.00 -18.64
C LEU A 325 -17.87 -1.31 -18.81
N ILE A 326 -19.04 -1.40 -18.19
CA ILE A 326 -19.98 -2.52 -18.38
C ILE A 326 -20.37 -2.61 -19.86
N LEU A 327 -20.69 -1.48 -20.52
CA LEU A 327 -21.00 -1.46 -21.94
C LEU A 327 -19.81 -1.93 -22.78
N THR A 328 -18.58 -1.53 -22.45
CA THR A 328 -17.38 -1.97 -23.18
C THR A 328 -17.14 -3.48 -23.04
N TRP A 329 -17.46 -4.07 -21.89
CA TRP A 329 -17.37 -5.52 -21.67
C TRP A 329 -18.52 -6.30 -22.31
N CYS A 330 -19.75 -5.79 -22.25
CA CYS A 330 -20.93 -6.46 -22.79
C CYS A 330 -21.06 -6.34 -24.31
N PHE A 331 -20.67 -5.23 -24.92
CA PHE A 331 -20.86 -4.96 -26.36
C PHE A 331 -19.65 -5.31 -27.24
N ARG A 332 -18.63 -5.98 -26.71
CA ARG A 332 -17.53 -6.52 -27.54
C ARG A 332 -17.94 -7.78 -28.34
N ARG A 333 -19.22 -8.17 -28.30
CA ARG A 333 -19.75 -9.27 -29.11
C ARG A 333 -20.77 -8.72 -30.10
N LYS A 334 -20.37 -8.76 -31.38
CA LYS A 334 -21.19 -8.80 -32.59
C LYS A 334 -21.29 -7.51 -33.43
N ASP A 335 -20.14 -7.07 -33.96
CA ASP A 335 -20.06 -6.44 -35.28
C ASP A 335 -19.44 -7.44 -36.26
N SER A 336 -20.14 -8.56 -36.48
CA SER A 336 -19.73 -9.58 -37.45
C SER A 336 -20.97 -10.03 -38.22
N SER A 337 -21.45 -9.14 -39.09
CA SER A 337 -22.39 -9.42 -40.17
C SER A 337 -22.71 -8.13 -40.92
N ASP A 338 -21.71 -7.56 -41.61
CA ASP A 338 -21.97 -6.56 -42.65
C ASP A 338 -21.00 -6.72 -43.84
N SER A 339 -20.65 -7.97 -44.12
CA SER A 339 -19.97 -8.40 -45.33
C SER A 339 -20.63 -9.70 -45.79
N ASP A 340 -21.64 -9.58 -46.66
CA ASP A 340 -21.77 -10.31 -47.93
C ASP A 340 -23.15 -10.09 -48.57
N ASP A 341 -23.47 -8.83 -48.92
CA ASP A 341 -24.54 -8.51 -49.89
C ASP A 341 -24.02 -7.42 -50.87
N LYS A 342 -22.95 -7.78 -51.58
CA LYS A 342 -22.53 -7.28 -52.91
C LYS A 342 -21.67 -8.42 -53.48
N GLU A 343 -21.99 -9.10 -54.57
CA GLU A 343 -22.92 -8.90 -55.67
C GLU A 343 -23.05 -10.27 -56.37
#